data_AF-S5ZXS4-F1
#
_entry.id   AF-S5ZXS4-F1
#
_cell.length_a   1.000
_cell.length_b   1.000
_cell.length_c   1.000
_cell.angle_alpha   90.00
_cell.angle_beta   90.00
_cell.angle_gamma   90.00
#
_symmetry.space_group_name_H-M   'P 1'
#
loop_
_entity.id
_entity.type
_entity.pdbx_description
1 polymer ?
#
loop_
_entity_poly.entity_id
_entity_poly.type
_entity_poly.pdbx_seq_one_letter_code
_entity_poly.pdbx_strand_id
1 'polypeptide(L)'
;MAVLWQKGFYVLWHYVISTMIRANISKDLERRFRELAMRRFGYGKGSLQKAVEEAIARWVSWVEEESLKFEGDPVEAIDGILADLDVDSVELQHRLKEFWASKVLKDVPG
;
A
#
# COMPACT_ATOMS: atom_id res chain seq x y z
N MET A 1 -19.62 39.77 15.40
CA MET A 1 -18.76 39.11 16.42
C MET A 1 -19.09 37.62 16.63
N ALA A 2 -20.36 37.18 16.55
CA ALA A 2 -20.73 35.77 16.72
C ALA A 2 -20.29 34.82 15.56
N VAL A 3 -20.22 35.33 14.32
CA VAL A 3 -19.91 34.51 13.12
C VAL A 3 -18.43 34.07 13.06
N LEU A 4 -17.52 34.85 13.66
CA LEU A 4 -16.08 34.53 13.70
C LEU A 4 -15.75 33.36 14.64
N TRP A 5 -16.50 33.22 15.73
CA TRP A 5 -16.35 32.09 16.67
C TRP A 5 -16.79 30.77 16.06
N GLN A 6 -17.87 30.79 15.28
CA GLN A 6 -18.39 29.59 14.61
C GLN A 6 -17.42 29.10 13.54
N LYS A 7 -16.85 30.00 12.73
CA LYS A 7 -15.86 29.63 11.70
C LYS A 7 -14.53 29.15 12.29
N GLY A 8 -14.07 29.74 13.41
CA GLY A 8 -12.86 29.28 14.11
C GLY A 8 -13.00 27.88 14.71
N PHE A 9 -14.20 27.54 15.21
CA PHE A 9 -14.51 26.22 15.75
C PHE A 9 -14.46 25.11 14.69
N TYR A 10 -15.04 25.32 13.51
CA TYR A 10 -14.99 24.32 12.43
C TYR A 10 -13.56 24.05 11.93
N VAL A 11 -12.70 25.06 11.89
CA VAL A 11 -11.29 24.91 11.46
C VAL A 11 -10.48 24.11 12.49
N LEU A 12 -10.73 24.32 13.79
CA LEU A 12 -10.14 23.55 14.88
C LEU A 12 -10.72 22.11 14.97
N TRP A 13 -11.99 21.92 14.62
CA TRP A 13 -12.65 20.61 14.62
C TRP A 13 -12.05 19.65 13.60
N HIS A 14 -11.67 20.15 12.40
CA HIS A 14 -10.99 19.35 11.38
C HIS A 14 -9.53 19.02 11.74
N TYR A 15 -8.91 19.74 12.69
CA TYR A 15 -7.51 19.58 13.06
C TYR A 15 -7.28 18.59 14.21
N VAL A 16 -8.34 18.10 14.87
CA VAL A 16 -8.25 17.24 16.07
C VAL A 16 -9.20 16.04 15.98
N ILE A 17 -9.23 15.35 14.84
CA ILE A 17 -9.79 13.98 14.81
C ILE A 17 -8.65 13.02 15.15
N SER A 18 -8.25 13.01 16.43
CA SER A 18 -7.41 11.94 16.97
C SER A 18 -8.27 10.68 17.02
N THR A 19 -8.15 9.80 16.03
CA THR A 19 -8.81 8.49 16.05
C THR A 19 -8.12 7.60 17.09
N MET A 20 -8.89 7.02 18.00
CA MET A 20 -8.36 6.20 19.11
C MET A 20 -9.01 4.82 19.11
N ILE A 21 -8.18 3.78 19.08
CA ILE A 21 -8.61 2.38 19.21
C ILE A 21 -8.24 1.90 20.63
N ARG A 22 -9.22 1.34 21.35
CA ARG A 22 -8.99 0.68 22.66
C ARG A 22 -9.12 -0.83 22.51
N ALA A 23 -8.08 -1.55 22.89
CA ALA A 23 -8.06 -3.01 22.88
C ALA A 23 -7.31 -3.55 24.09
N ASN A 24 -7.75 -4.70 24.60
CA ASN A 24 -7.05 -5.46 25.62
C ASN A 24 -6.25 -6.59 24.95
N ILE A 25 -4.98 -6.72 25.32
CA ILE A 25 -4.08 -7.77 24.85
C ILE A 25 -3.43 -8.47 26.05
N SER A 26 -2.87 -9.66 25.84
CA SER A 26 -2.17 -10.38 26.90
C SER A 26 -0.92 -9.62 27.34
N LYS A 27 -0.55 -9.75 28.62
CA LYS A 27 0.63 -9.08 29.19
C LYS A 27 1.92 -9.43 28.45
N ASP A 28 2.07 -10.70 28.06
CA ASP A 28 3.26 -11.14 27.33
C ASP A 28 3.36 -10.53 25.92
N LEU A 29 2.22 -10.37 25.24
CA LEU A 29 2.18 -9.74 23.92
C LEU A 29 2.51 -8.25 24.03
N GLU A 30 1.92 -7.55 25.00
CA GLU A 30 2.19 -6.12 25.25
C GLU A 30 3.66 -5.87 25.53
N ARG A 31 4.25 -6.66 26.44
CA ARG A 31 5.67 -6.54 26.81
C ARG A 31 6.56 -6.72 25.59
N ARG A 32 6.37 -7.82 24.84
CA ARG A 32 7.17 -8.13 23.64
C ARG A 32 7.02 -7.05 22.58
N PHE A 33 5.79 -6.57 22.35
CA PHE A 33 5.50 -5.52 21.39
C PHE A 33 6.21 -4.22 21.75
N ARG A 34 6.15 -3.81 23.02
CA ARG A 34 6.83 -2.60 23.52
C ARG A 34 8.35 -2.71 23.39
N GLU A 35 8.93 -3.84 23.77
CA GLU A 35 10.38 -4.09 23.64
C GLU A 35 10.83 -3.97 22.18
N LEU A 36 10.08 -4.58 21.25
CA LEU A 36 10.39 -4.51 19.81
C LEU A 36 10.20 -3.10 19.24
N ALA A 37 9.13 -2.41 19.63
CA ALA A 37 8.87 -1.04 19.22
C ALA A 37 10.03 -0.11 19.64
N MET A 38 10.50 -0.25 20.88
CA MET A 38 11.61 0.54 21.40
C MET A 38 12.94 0.18 20.73
N ARG A 39 13.21 -1.11 20.45
CA ARG A 39 14.41 -1.54 19.72
C ARG A 39 14.43 -1.00 18.28
N ARG A 40 13.27 -0.94 17.62
CA ARG A 40 13.15 -0.52 16.22
C ARG A 40 13.15 0.99 16.04
N PHE A 41 12.43 1.73 16.88
CA PHE A 41 12.20 3.17 16.72
C PHE A 41 12.86 4.04 17.78
N GLY A 42 13.58 3.42 18.72
CA GLY A 42 14.22 4.08 19.85
C GLY A 42 13.31 4.25 21.06
N TYR A 43 13.89 4.77 22.13
CA TYR A 43 13.26 4.89 23.45
C TYR A 43 12.53 6.23 23.67
N GLY A 44 12.35 7.02 22.60
CA GLY A 44 11.70 8.33 22.64
C GLY A 44 10.16 8.28 22.60
N LYS A 45 9.54 9.46 22.75
CA LYS A 45 8.09 9.63 22.63
C LYS A 45 7.63 9.28 21.21
N GLY A 46 6.59 8.46 21.10
CA GLY A 46 5.95 8.12 19.83
C GLY A 46 6.44 6.82 19.17
N SER A 47 7.46 6.14 19.71
CA SER A 47 7.92 4.83 19.19
C SER A 47 6.81 3.78 19.21
N LEU A 48 6.04 3.73 20.29
CA LEU A 48 4.90 2.81 20.43
C LEU A 48 3.77 3.14 19.46
N GLN A 49 3.46 4.42 19.27
CA GLN A 49 2.43 4.85 18.31
C GLN A 49 2.81 4.43 16.88
N LYS A 50 4.05 4.71 16.46
CA LYS A 50 4.55 4.29 15.14
C LYS A 50 4.49 2.78 14.95
N ALA A 51 4.84 2.02 15.98
CA ALA A 51 4.75 0.57 15.92
C ALA A 51 3.29 0.09 15.79
N VAL A 52 2.34 0.72 16.48
CA VAL A 52 0.91 0.41 16.38
C VAL A 52 0.38 0.74 14.99
N GLU A 53 0.69 1.93 14.46
CA GLU A 53 0.31 2.33 13.10
C GLU A 53 0.86 1.36 12.06
N GLU A 54 2.15 1.00 12.14
CA GLU A 54 2.76 0.05 11.22
C GLU A 54 2.14 -1.36 11.35
N ALA A 55 1.83 -1.82 12.56
CA ALA A 55 1.22 -3.13 12.79
C ALA A 55 -0.21 -3.21 12.24
N ILE A 56 -1.01 -2.17 12.48
CA ILE A 56 -2.39 -2.09 11.97
C ILE A 56 -2.38 -1.99 10.45
N ALA A 57 -1.52 -1.15 9.85
CA ALA A 57 -1.42 -1.02 8.40
C ALA A 57 -1.05 -2.35 7.74
N ARG A 58 -0.07 -3.07 8.30
CA ARG A 58 0.31 -4.40 7.80
C ARG A 58 -0.82 -5.42 7.93
N TRP A 59 -1.55 -5.40 9.05
CA TRP A 59 -2.68 -6.30 9.24
C TRP A 59 -3.80 -6.03 8.23
N VAL A 60 -4.15 -4.76 8.00
CA VAL A 60 -5.14 -4.37 6.99
C VAL A 60 -4.69 -4.83 5.61
N SER A 61 -3.46 -4.51 5.20
CA SER A 61 -2.89 -4.93 3.91
C SER A 61 -2.91 -6.44 3.74
N TRP A 62 -2.57 -7.20 4.79
CA TRP A 62 -2.58 -8.66 4.74
C TRP A 62 -3.99 -9.22 4.52
N VAL A 63 -5.01 -8.67 5.21
CA VAL A 63 -6.40 -9.09 5.05
C VAL A 63 -6.95 -8.65 3.68
N GLU A 64 -6.62 -7.45 3.22
CA GLU A 64 -7.03 -6.94 1.91
C GLU A 64 -6.35 -7.70 0.76
N GLU A 65 -5.05 -8.01 0.86
CA GLU A 65 -4.36 -8.86 -0.13
C GLU A 65 -4.91 -10.29 -0.14
N GLU A 66 -5.26 -10.85 1.02
CA GLU A 66 -5.92 -12.15 1.10
C GLU A 66 -7.31 -12.12 0.43
N SER A 67 -7.97 -10.95 0.40
CA SER A 67 -9.21 -10.73 -0.35
C SER A 67 -9.00 -10.53 -1.86
N LEU A 68 -7.79 -10.15 -2.29
CA LEU A 68 -7.39 -10.01 -3.70
C LEU A 68 -6.80 -11.31 -4.26
N LYS A 69 -7.29 -12.47 -3.82
CA LYS A 69 -7.02 -13.72 -4.54
C LYS A 69 -7.75 -13.64 -5.87
N PHE A 70 -7.00 -13.56 -6.95
CA PHE A 70 -7.54 -13.65 -8.29
C PHE A 70 -8.23 -15.02 -8.46
N GLU A 71 -9.56 -15.03 -8.39
CA GLU A 71 -10.39 -16.20 -8.62
C GLU A 71 -10.64 -16.35 -10.12
N GLY A 72 -9.69 -16.97 -10.81
CA GLY A 72 -9.79 -17.23 -12.24
C GLY A 72 -8.54 -17.93 -12.77
N ASP A 73 -8.62 -18.43 -14.01
CA ASP A 73 -7.41 -18.84 -14.72
C ASP A 73 -6.70 -17.58 -15.23
N PRO A 74 -5.44 -17.30 -14.80
CA PRO A 74 -4.70 -16.14 -15.27
C PRO A 74 -4.52 -16.12 -16.79
N VAL A 75 -4.45 -17.29 -17.42
CA VAL A 75 -4.31 -17.42 -18.88
C VAL A 75 -5.58 -16.94 -19.56
N GLU A 76 -6.75 -17.39 -19.10
CA GLU A 76 -8.06 -16.98 -19.64
C GLU A 76 -8.33 -15.48 -19.44
N ALA A 77 -7.93 -14.90 -18.32
CA ALA A 77 -8.11 -13.45 -18.12
C ALA A 77 -7.22 -12.63 -19.05
N ILE A 78 -5.98 -13.07 -19.30
CA ILE A 78 -5.12 -12.43 -20.29
C ILE A 78 -5.73 -12.60 -21.69
N ASP A 79 -6.19 -13.80 -22.04
CA ASP A 79 -6.82 -14.07 -23.33
C ASP A 79 -8.05 -13.19 -23.56
N GLY A 80 -8.94 -13.09 -22.57
CA GLY A 80 -10.12 -12.23 -22.63
C GLY A 80 -9.80 -10.73 -22.77
N ILE A 81 -8.75 -10.24 -22.12
CA ILE A 81 -8.28 -8.85 -22.29
C ILE A 81 -7.75 -8.61 -23.72
N LEU A 82 -7.14 -9.64 -24.31
CA LEU A 82 -6.55 -9.57 -25.65
C LEU A 82 -7.53 -9.94 -26.77
N ALA A 83 -8.74 -10.43 -26.45
CA ALA A 83 -9.67 -11.00 -27.42
C ALA A 83 -10.12 -10.02 -28.52
N ASP A 84 -10.19 -8.72 -28.21
CA ASP A 84 -10.56 -7.67 -29.16
C ASP A 84 -9.35 -7.13 -29.96
N LEU A 85 -8.14 -7.57 -29.66
CA LEU A 85 -6.95 -7.20 -30.42
C LEU A 85 -6.80 -8.15 -31.62
N ASP A 86 -7.10 -7.63 -32.81
CA ASP A 86 -6.85 -8.32 -34.08
C ASP A 86 -5.36 -8.31 -34.43
N VAL A 87 -4.58 -9.05 -33.65
CA VAL A 87 -3.13 -9.20 -33.85
C VAL A 87 -2.73 -10.60 -33.37
N ASP A 88 -2.03 -11.33 -34.23
CA ASP A 88 -1.60 -12.68 -33.91
C ASP A 88 -0.33 -12.72 -33.03
N SER A 89 -0.08 -13.88 -32.42
CA SER A 89 1.05 -14.07 -31.52
C SER A 89 2.42 -13.96 -32.21
N VAL A 90 2.51 -14.27 -33.50
CA VAL A 90 3.75 -14.20 -34.29
C VAL A 90 4.07 -12.73 -34.60
N GLU A 91 3.07 -11.95 -34.95
CA GLU A 91 3.20 -10.51 -35.16
C GLU A 91 3.59 -9.78 -33.87
N LEU A 92 3.00 -10.14 -32.72
CA LEU A 92 3.45 -9.62 -31.42
C LEU A 92 4.91 -9.95 -31.16
N GLN A 93 5.36 -11.18 -31.45
CA GLN A 93 6.76 -11.57 -31.27
C GLN A 93 7.71 -10.78 -32.18
N HIS A 94 7.31 -10.52 -33.43
CA HIS A 94 8.11 -9.69 -34.34
C HIS A 94 8.22 -8.24 -33.85
N ARG A 95 7.09 -7.62 -33.46
CA ARG A 95 7.08 -6.25 -32.91
C ARG A 95 7.90 -6.15 -31.62
N LEU A 96 7.81 -7.15 -30.75
CA LEU A 96 8.58 -7.22 -29.52
C LEU A 96 10.09 -7.26 -29.82
N LYS A 97 10.51 -8.09 -30.80
CA LYS A 97 11.91 -8.21 -31.22
C LYS A 97 12.47 -6.88 -31.75
N GLU A 98 11.69 -6.17 -32.57
CA GLU A 98 12.07 -4.83 -33.06
C GLU A 98 12.19 -3.80 -31.93
N PHE A 99 11.23 -3.80 -31.00
CA PHE A 99 11.27 -2.92 -29.83
C PHE A 99 12.53 -3.17 -28.97
N TRP A 100 12.84 -4.42 -28.66
CA TRP A 100 14.04 -4.79 -27.90
C TRP A 100 15.33 -4.38 -28.61
N ALA A 101 15.44 -4.61 -29.92
CA ALA A 101 16.58 -4.16 -30.70
C ALA A 101 16.77 -2.63 -30.62
N SER A 102 15.66 -1.88 -30.69
CA SER A 102 15.68 -0.41 -30.59
C SER A 102 16.08 0.11 -29.20
N LYS A 103 15.80 -0.65 -28.15
CA LYS A 103 16.19 -0.35 -26.77
C LYS A 103 17.67 -0.62 -26.54
N VAL A 104 18.15 -1.80 -26.94
CA VAL A 104 19.56 -2.18 -26.80
C VAL A 104 20.47 -1.20 -27.53
N LEU A 105 20.12 -0.77 -28.75
CA LEU A 105 20.94 0.19 -29.50
C LEU A 105 21.03 1.59 -28.86
N LYS A 106 20.08 1.97 -28.00
CA LYS A 106 20.12 3.26 -27.28
C LYS A 106 21.01 3.24 -26.04
N ASP A 107 21.23 2.05 -25.48
CA ASP A 107 21.92 1.88 -24.20
C ASP A 107 23.41 1.46 -24.36
N VAL A 108 23.91 1.32 -25.60
CA VAL A 108 25.34 1.11 -25.86
C VAL A 108 26.06 2.47 -25.96
N PRO A 109 27.04 2.77 -25.09
CA PRO A 109 27.93 3.90 -25.28
C PRO A 109 28.84 3.61 -26.48
N GLY A 110 28.82 4.51 -27.46
CA GLY A 110 29.78 4.51 -28.58
C GLY A 110 31.19 4.88 -28.15
#